data_AF-A0A0J6US11-F1
#
_entry.id   AF-A0A0J6US11-F1
#
_cell.length_a   1.000
_cell.length_b   1.000
_cell.length_c   1.000
_cell.angle_alpha   90.00
_cell.angle_beta   90.00
_cell.angle_gamma   90.00
#
_symmetry.space_group_name_H-M   'P 1'
#
loop_
_entity.id
_entity.type
_entity.pdbx_description
1 polymer ?
#
loop_
_entity_poly.entity_id
_entity_poly.type
_entity_poly.pdbx_seq_one_letter_code
_entity_poly.pdbx_strand_id
1 'polypeptide(L)'
;MMFGDVINVLFTSVVILWIVKTSKGKIDHRTKELIAIVIGLVIIGNLAGFLIVQSGSRWALTYTLSFVFVQWVILWSFARNF
;
A
#
# COMPACT_ATOMS: atom_id res chain seq x y z
N MET A 1 -1.32 20.95 -2.01
CA MET A 1 -1.31 19.67 -1.25
C MET A 1 -2.69 19.06 -1.42
N MET A 2 -2.88 18.14 -2.36
CA MET A 2 -4.21 17.55 -2.56
C MET A 2 -4.42 16.49 -1.49
N PHE A 3 -5.43 16.71 -0.66
CA PHE A 3 -5.91 15.86 0.42
C PHE A 3 -6.05 14.36 0.02
N GLY A 4 -6.20 14.08 -1.28
CA GLY A 4 -6.29 12.73 -1.86
C GLY A 4 -5.02 11.87 -1.74
N ASP A 5 -3.82 12.47 -1.77
CA ASP A 5 -2.57 11.67 -1.69
C ASP A 5 -2.39 11.06 -0.29
N VAL A 6 -2.68 11.84 0.76
CA VAL A 6 -2.64 11.39 2.16
C VAL A 6 -3.70 10.32 2.43
N ILE A 7 -4.87 10.45 1.82
CA ILE A 7 -5.95 9.47 1.92
C ILE A 7 -5.53 8.13 1.33
N ASN A 8 -4.86 8.10 0.17
CA ASN A 8 -4.43 6.84 -0.46
C ASN A 8 -3.42 6.05 0.40
N VAL A 9 -2.49 6.73 1.07
CA VAL A 9 -1.51 6.09 1.97
C VAL A 9 -2.20 5.40 3.14
N LEU A 10 -3.08 6.14 3.81
CA LEU A 10 -3.78 5.68 5.00
C LEU A 10 -4.80 4.59 4.64
N PHE A 11 -5.52 4.77 3.53
CA PHE A 11 -6.54 3.83 3.07
C PHE A 11 -5.93 2.46 2.75
N THR A 12 -4.85 2.40 1.98
CA THR A 12 -4.22 1.12 1.59
C THR A 12 -3.72 0.35 2.81
N SER A 13 -3.10 1.06 3.76
CA SER A 13 -2.58 0.47 5.01
C SER A 13 -3.71 -0.05 5.91
N VAL A 14 -4.80 0.72 6.03
CA VAL A 14 -6.00 0.34 6.81
C VAL A 14 -6.71 -0.85 6.18
N VAL A 15 -6.82 -0.91 4.86
CA VAL A 15 -7.45 -2.03 4.15
C VAL A 15 -6.65 -3.31 4.31
N ILE A 16 -5.31 -3.26 4.21
CA ILE A 16 -4.47 -4.45 4.46
C ILE A 16 -4.64 -4.94 5.90
N LEU A 17 -4.58 -4.04 6.89
CA LEU A 17 -4.82 -4.40 8.30
C LEU A 17 -6.22 -4.97 8.55
N TRP A 18 -7.23 -4.44 7.86
CA TRP A 18 -8.60 -4.92 7.96
C TRP A 18 -8.72 -6.34 7.39
N ILE A 19 -8.20 -6.62 6.18
CA ILE A 19 -8.20 -7.96 5.57
C ILE A 19 -7.53 -8.98 6.48
N VAL A 20 -6.40 -8.63 7.09
CA VAL A 20 -5.67 -9.51 8.01
C VAL A 20 -6.49 -9.82 9.26
N LYS A 21 -7.21 -8.83 9.81
CA LYS A 21 -8.10 -9.01 10.96
C LYS A 21 -9.36 -9.81 10.63
N THR A 22 -9.91 -9.67 9.44
CA THR A 22 -11.13 -10.39 9.01
C THR A 22 -10.84 -11.77 8.45
N SER A 23 -9.58 -12.09 8.12
CA SER A 23 -9.20 -13.41 7.63
C SER A 23 -9.55 -14.51 8.64
N LYS A 24 -10.28 -15.52 8.17
CA LYS A 24 -10.72 -16.66 8.98
C LYS A 24 -9.67 -17.76 8.91
N GLY A 25 -8.55 -17.58 9.61
CA GLY A 25 -7.50 -18.59 9.68
C GLY A 25 -6.44 -18.27 10.73
N LYS A 26 -5.80 -19.31 11.28
CA LYS A 26 -4.58 -19.12 12.09
C LYS A 26 -3.47 -18.66 11.16
N ILE A 27 -3.29 -17.35 11.01
CA ILE A 27 -2.12 -16.77 10.33
C ILE A 27 -0.88 -17.10 11.16
N ASP A 28 0.07 -17.81 10.57
CA ASP A 28 1.36 -18.11 11.20
C ASP A 28 2.21 -16.84 11.39
N HIS A 29 3.19 -16.90 12.28
CA HIS A 29 4.01 -15.75 12.64
C HIS A 29 4.81 -15.19 11.46
N ARG A 30 5.34 -16.07 10.59
CA ARG A 30 6.14 -15.69 9.42
C ARG A 30 5.30 -14.94 8.39
N THR A 31 4.06 -15.37 8.20
CA THR A 31 3.10 -14.67 7.35
C THR A 31 2.76 -13.29 7.92
N LYS A 32 2.58 -13.14 9.24
CA LYS A 32 2.36 -11.82 9.86
C LYS A 32 3.55 -10.86 9.66
N GLU A 33 4.78 -11.33 9.78
CA GLU A 33 5.97 -10.52 9.51
C GLU A 33 6.03 -10.06 8.05
N LEU A 34 5.73 -10.97 7.11
CA LEU A 34 5.66 -10.65 5.68
C LEU A 34 4.62 -9.57 5.39
N ILE A 35 3.45 -9.65 6.01
CA ILE A 35 2.40 -8.63 5.90
C ILE A 35 2.91 -7.28 6.44
N ALA A 36 3.58 -7.27 7.60
CA ALA A 36 4.13 -6.05 8.17
C ALA A 36 5.17 -5.40 7.25
N ILE A 37 6.03 -6.19 6.63
CA ILE A 37 7.00 -5.72 5.63
C ILE A 37 6.29 -5.11 4.41
N VAL A 38 5.24 -5.78 3.89
CA VAL A 38 4.45 -5.26 2.76
C VAL A 38 3.79 -3.92 3.13
N ILE A 39 3.21 -3.80 4.33
CA ILE A 39 2.65 -2.52 4.81
C ILE A 39 3.73 -1.43 4.86
N GLY A 40 4.91 -1.74 5.41
CA GLY A 40 6.04 -0.82 5.45
C GLY A 40 6.47 -0.33 4.07
N LEU A 41 6.57 -1.25 3.09
CA LEU A 41 6.89 -0.91 1.70
C LEU A 41 5.83 -0.03 1.05
N VAL A 42 4.55 -0.29 1.31
CA VAL A 42 3.44 0.54 0.82
C VAL A 42 3.55 1.96 1.39
N ILE A 43 3.85 2.12 2.68
CA ILE A 43 4.03 3.44 3.30
C ILE A 43 5.22 4.20 2.68
N ILE A 44 6.38 3.54 2.55
CA ILE A 44 7.59 4.16 1.98
C ILE A 44 7.35 4.57 0.52
N GLY A 45 6.74 3.70 -0.28
CA GLY A 45 6.46 4.00 -1.67
C GLY A 45 5.46 5.14 -1.86
N ASN A 46 4.49 5.28 -0.95
CA ASN A 46 3.61 6.45 -0.95
C ASN A 46 4.36 7.75 -0.60
N LEU A 47 5.25 7.71 0.40
CA LEU A 47 6.07 8.86 0.78
C LEU A 47 7.01 9.28 -0.37
N ALA A 48 7.61 8.31 -1.08
CA ALA A 48 8.40 8.58 -2.26
C ALA A 48 7.56 9.22 -3.38
N GLY A 49 6.33 8.73 -3.60
CA GLY A 49 5.39 9.34 -4.55
C GLY A 49 5.08 10.80 -4.21
N PHE A 50 4.82 11.08 -2.95
CA PHE A 50 4.59 12.43 -2.46
C PHE A 50 5.79 13.36 -2.73
N LEU A 51 7.01 12.92 -2.45
CA LEU A 51 8.23 13.70 -2.69
C LEU A 51 8.48 13.93 -4.20
N ILE A 52 8.20 12.94 -5.04
CA ILE A 52 8.32 13.06 -6.50
C ILE A 52 7.30 14.07 -7.06
N VAL A 53 6.06 14.06 -6.53
CA VAL A 53 5.03 15.04 -6.91
C VAL A 53 5.41 16.44 -6.44
N GLN A 54 5.85 16.59 -5.18
CA GLN A 54 6.26 17.89 -4.64
C GLN A 54 7.46 18.51 -5.36
N SER A 55 8.40 17.68 -5.82
CA SER A 55 9.56 18.16 -6.59
C SER A 55 9.23 18.60 -8.02
N GLY A 56 7.96 18.52 -8.45
CA GLY A 56 7.55 18.86 -9.81
C GLY A 56 8.16 17.93 -10.87
N SER A 57 8.52 16.71 -10.46
CA SER A 57 9.20 15.76 -11.34
C SER A 57 8.31 15.35 -12.51
N ARG A 58 8.89 15.30 -13.71
CA ARG A 58 8.22 14.81 -14.93
C ARG A 58 7.79 13.35 -14.81
N TRP A 59 8.39 12.61 -13.88
CA TRP A 59 8.08 11.20 -13.60
C TRP A 59 6.96 11.00 -12.59
N ALA A 60 6.43 12.07 -11.98
CA ALA A 60 5.40 11.98 -10.94
C ALA A 60 4.18 11.17 -11.37
N LEU A 61 3.63 11.46 -12.56
CA LEU A 61 2.47 10.73 -13.07
C LEU A 61 2.76 9.24 -13.30
N THR A 62 3.93 8.93 -13.86
CA THR A 62 4.34 7.54 -14.15
C THR A 62 4.53 6.76 -12.86
N TYR A 63 5.18 7.37 -11.87
CA TYR A 63 5.38 6.77 -10.55
C TYR A 63 4.04 6.51 -9.87
N THR A 64 3.16 7.51 -9.80
CA THR A 64 1.85 7.40 -9.13
C THR A 64 1.00 6.29 -9.76
N LEU A 65 0.89 6.23 -11.09
CA LEU A 65 0.11 5.20 -11.78
C LEU A 65 0.69 3.79 -11.57
N SER A 66 2.01 3.64 -11.70
CA SER A 66 2.69 2.36 -11.51
C SER A 66 2.56 1.87 -10.06
N PHE A 67 2.69 2.78 -9.10
CA PHE A 67 2.62 2.44 -7.69
C PHE A 67 1.19 2.10 -7.24
N VAL A 68 0.19 2.82 -7.74
CA VAL A 68 -1.22 2.44 -7.56
C VAL A 68 -1.46 1.05 -8.12
N PHE A 69 -1.00 0.72 -9.33
CA PHE A 69 -1.15 -0.63 -9.88
C PHE A 69 -0.57 -1.71 -8.96
N VAL A 70 0.63 -1.49 -8.40
CA VAL A 70 1.25 -2.40 -7.43
C VAL A 70 0.38 -2.57 -6.17
N GLN A 71 -0.17 -1.48 -5.63
CA GLN A 71 -1.07 -1.54 -4.47
C GLN A 71 -2.32 -2.38 -4.77
N TRP A 72 -2.89 -2.26 -5.97
CA TRP A 72 -4.04 -3.06 -6.38
C TRP A 72 -3.71 -4.54 -6.49
N VAL A 73 -2.54 -4.90 -7.04
CA VAL A 73 -2.06 -6.29 -7.09
C VAL A 73 -1.87 -6.87 -5.69
N ILE A 74 -1.31 -6.08 -4.76
CA ILE A 74 -1.18 -6.47 -3.36
C ILE A 74 -2.55 -6.74 -2.75
N LEU A 75 -3.48 -5.79 -2.84
CA LEU A 75 -4.84 -5.91 -2.30
C LEU A 75 -5.56 -7.15 -2.85
N TRP A 76 -5.47 -7.39 -4.16
CA TRP A 76 -6.04 -8.56 -4.80
C TRP A 76 -5.42 -9.88 -4.31
N SER A 77 -4.09 -9.92 -4.15
CA SER A 77 -3.40 -11.08 -3.60
C SER A 77 -3.83 -11.36 -2.16
N PHE A 78 -3.97 -10.32 -1.34
CA PHE A 78 -4.49 -10.46 0.02
C PHE A 78 -5.93 -10.97 0.05
N ALA A 79 -6.82 -10.38 -0.76
CA ALA A 79 -8.22 -10.78 -0.82
C ALA A 79 -8.46 -12.22 -1.31
N ARG A 80 -7.52 -12.81 -2.07
CA ARG A 80 -7.61 -14.22 -2.50
C ARG A 80 -7.09 -15.21 -1.48
N ASN A 81 -6.13 -14.81 -0.64
CA ASN A 81 -5.38 -15.71 0.22
C ASN A 81 -5.78 -15.64 1.71
N PHE A 82 -6.63 -14.68 2.09
CA PHE A 82 -7.07 -14.41 3.47
C PHE A 82 -8.59 -14.21 3.54
#